data_AF-A0A0G3CKU9-F1
#
_entry.id   AF-A0A0G3CKU9-F1
#
_cell.length_a   1.000
_cell.length_b   1.000
_cell.length_c   1.000
_cell.angle_alpha   90.00
_cell.angle_beta   90.00
_cell.angle_gamma   90.00
#
_symmetry.space_group_name_H-M   'P 1'
#
loop_
_entity.id
_entity.type
_entity.pdbx_description
1 polymer ?
#
loop_
_entity_poly.entity_id
_entity_poly.type
_entity_poly.pdbx_seq_one_letter_code
_entity_poly.pdbx_strand_id
1 'polypeptide(L)' 'MKVELLVDETKIPMNEFVQKIVVNVIKAMVETLHNIDNEWKEISIHIERDELKE' A
#
# COMPACT_ATOMS: atom_id res chain seq x y z
N MET A 1 2.65 -10.67 -4.76
CA MET A 1 2.07 -9.31 -4.74
C MET A 1 3.11 -8.35 -5.28
N LYS A 2 2.72 -7.45 -6.18
CA LYS A 2 3.59 -6.39 -6.69
C LYS A 2 2.92 -5.07 -6.31
N VAL A 3 3.68 -4.16 -5.71
CA VAL A 3 3.16 -2.84 -5.32
C VAL A 3 3.59 -1.86 -6.37
N GLU A 4 2.68 -0.99 -6.77
CA GLU A 4 2.98 0.17 -7.60
C GLU A 4 2.81 1.41 -6.73
N LEU A 5 3.81 2.29 -6.73
CA LEU A 5 3.75 3.57 -6.03
C LEU A 5 3.59 4.67 -7.07
N LEU A 6 2.54 5.45 -6.93
CA LEU A 6 2.32 6.68 -7.68
C LEU A 6 2.40 7.85 -6.72
N VAL A 7 3.20 8.86 -7.06
CA VAL A 7 3.26 10.15 -6.36
C VAL A 7 2.95 11.20 -7.40
N ASP A 8 1.87 11.96 -7.20
CA ASP A 8 1.40 12.96 -8.17
C ASP A 8 1.31 12.39 -9.59
N GLU A 9 0.62 11.24 -9.73
CA GLU A 9 0.46 10.47 -10.98
C GLU A 9 1.76 9.90 -11.58
N THR A 10 2.91 10.18 -10.96
CA THR A 10 4.21 9.72 -11.43
C THR A 10 4.55 8.37 -10.82
N LYS A 11 4.83 7.38 -11.67
CA LYS A 11 5.25 6.03 -11.24
C LYS A 11 6.65 6.10 -10.64
N ILE A 12 6.75 5.77 -9.36
CA ILE A 12 8.03 5.71 -8.64
C ILE A 12 8.58 4.28 -8.67
N PRO A 13 9.77 4.06 -9.26
CA PRO A 13 10.37 2.74 -9.27
C PRO A 13 10.81 2.34 -7.87
N MET A 14 10.30 1.21 -7.38
CA MET A 14 10.73 0.61 -6.12
C MET A 14 11.64 -0.58 -6.39
N ASN A 15 12.79 -0.61 -5.72
CA ASN A 15 13.68 -1.77 -5.72
C ASN A 15 13.07 -2.95 -4.93
N GLU A 16 13.67 -4.12 -5.07
CA GLU A 16 13.17 -5.37 -4.45
C GLU A 16 13.06 -5.28 -2.92
N PHE A 17 14.03 -4.61 -2.28
CA PHE A 17 14.04 -4.44 -0.83
C PHE A 17 12.84 -3.62 -0.34
N VAL A 18 12.59 -2.46 -0.98
CA VAL A 18 11.47 -1.57 -0.65
C VAL A 18 10.13 -2.26 -0.93
N GLN A 19 9.99 -2.92 -2.08
CA GLN A 19 8.77 -3.67 -2.39
C GLN A 19 8.46 -4.73 -1.33
N LYS A 20 9.47 -5.48 -0.88
CA LYS A 20 9.30 -6.53 0.14
C LYS A 20 8.80 -5.96 1.47
N ILE A 21 9.35 -4.83 1.91
CA ILE A 21 8.91 -4.16 3.14
C ILE A 21 7.44 -3.74 3.02
N VAL A 22 7.10 -3.01 1.96
CA VAL A 22 5.77 -2.44 1.78
C VAL A 22 4.71 -3.54 1.68
N VAL A 23 4.98 -4.60 0.89
CA VAL A 23 4.07 -5.76 0.77
C VAL A 23 3.80 -6.39 2.13
N ASN A 24 4.83 -6.63 2.93
CA ASN A 24 4.68 -7.31 4.21
C ASN A 24 3.88 -6.47 5.21
N VAL A 25 4.10 -5.16 5.23
CA VAL A 25 3.34 -4.24 6.09
C VAL A 25 1.86 -4.21 5.69
N ILE A 26 1.57 -3.99 4.40
CA ILE A 26 0.20 -3.94 3.89
C ILE A 26 -0.54 -5.27 4.14
N LYS A 27 0.15 -6.39 3.91
CA LYS A 27 -0.42 -7.72 4.15
C LYS A 27 -0.76 -7.92 5.63
N ALA A 28 0.16 -7.59 6.53
CA ALA A 28 -0.08 -7.68 7.98
C ALA A 28 -1.25 -6.79 8.41
N MET A 29 -1.37 -5.57 7.86
CA MET A 29 -2.51 -4.69 8.12
C MET A 29 -3.83 -5.38 7.74
N VAL A 30 -3.93 -5.92 6.52
CA VAL A 30 -5.16 -6.57 6.04
C VAL A 30 -5.51 -7.83 6.84
N GLU A 31 -4.54 -8.67 7.15
CA GLU A 31 -4.75 -9.91 7.93
C GLU A 31 -5.20 -9.64 9.37
N THR A 32 -4.90 -8.46 9.93
CA THR A 32 -5.38 -8.07 11.27
C THR A 32 -6.80 -7.53 11.28
N LEU A 33 -7.39 -7.22 10.12
CA LEU A 33 -8.75 -6.70 10.04
C LEU A 33 -9.76 -7.85 10.10
N HIS A 34 -10.51 -7.93 11.20
CA HIS A 34 -11.45 -9.03 11.49
C HIS A 34 -12.55 -9.27 10.44
N ASN A 35 -12.81 -8.31 9.55
CA ASN A 35 -13.90 -8.36 8.57
C ASN A 35 -13.43 -8.63 7.14
N ILE A 36 -12.15 -8.93 6.91
CA ILE A 36 -11.63 -9.24 5.59
C ILE A 36 -11.35 -10.75 5.49
N ASP A 37 -11.98 -11.39 4.51
CA ASP A 37 -11.73 -12.79 4.16
C ASP A 37 -10.29 -12.96 3.64
N ASN A 38 -9.63 -14.06 4.00
CA ASN A 38 -8.28 -14.41 3.55
C ASN A 38 -8.19 -14.63 2.01
N GLU A 39 -9.32 -14.71 1.30
CA GLU A 39 -9.40 -14.86 -0.16
C GLU A 39 -9.49 -13.52 -0.95
N TRP A 40 -9.07 -12.40 -0.35
CA TRP A 40 -9.05 -11.12 -1.07
C TRP A 40 -8.20 -11.18 -2.35
N LYS A 41 -8.67 -10.51 -3.40
CA LYS A 41 -8.01 -10.50 -4.74
C LYS A 41 -7.10 -9.31 -4.95
N GLU A 42 -7.42 -8.17 -4.34
CA GLU A 42 -6.76 -6.89 -4.55
C GLU A 42 -6.80 -6.05 -3.26
N ILE A 43 -5.75 -5.28 -3.02
CA ILE A 43 -5.68 -4.27 -1.97
C ILE A 43 -5.39 -2.94 -2.67
N SER A 44 -6.24 -1.93 -2.45
CA SER A 44 -6.04 -0.56 -2.91
C SER A 44 -5.99 0.38 -1.71
N ILE A 45 -4.93 1.19 -1.63
CA ILE A 45 -4.72 2.16 -0.55
C ILE A 45 -4.58 3.53 -1.20
N HIS A 46 -5.48 4.44 -0.85
CA HIS A 46 -5.43 5.84 -1.26
C HIS A 46 -4.91 6.69 -0.10
N ILE A 47 -3.92 7.54 -0.38
CA ILE A 47 -3.30 8.41 0.62
C ILE A 47 -3.27 9.82 0.03
N GLU A 48 -3.87 10.76 0.74
CA GLU A 48 -3.81 12.18 0.39
C GLU A 48 -2.85 12.87 1.36
N ARG A 49 -2.10 13.85 0.85
CA ARG A 49 -1.30 14.71 1.71
C ARG A 49 -2.26 15.69 2.38
N ASP A 50 -2.26 15.74 3.71
CA ASP A 50 -2.98 16.77 4.44
C ASP A 50 -2.57 18.16 3.92
N GLU A 51 -3.56 19.01 3.63
CA GLU A 51 -3.31 20.43 3.47
C GLU A 51 -2.72 20.93 4.80
N LEU A 52 -1.46 21.36 4.79
CA LEU A 52 -0.86 22.08 5.90
C LEU A 52 -1.73 23.34 6.12
N LYS A 53 -2.66 23.27 7.07
CA LYS A 53 -3.33 24.45 7.60
C LYS A 53 -2.28 25.20 8.42
N GLU A 54 -1.66 26.20 7.78
CA GLU A 54 -0.94 27.27 8.49
C GLU A 54 -1.86 28.02 9.45
#